data_AF-G0TUQ4-F1
#
_entry.id   AF-G0TUQ4-F1
#
_cell.length_a   1.000
_cell.length_b   1.000
_cell.length_c   1.000
_cell.angle_alpha   90.00
_cell.angle_beta   90.00
_cell.angle_gamma   90.00
#
_symmetry.space_group_name_H-M   'P 1'
#
loop_
_entity.id
_entity.type
_entity.pdbx_description
1 polymer ?
#
loop_
_entity_poly.entity_id
_entity_poly.type
_entity_poly.pdbx_seq_one_letter_code
_entity_poly.pdbx_strand_id
1 'polypeptide(L)'
;MSDTARRTYLRERVGQHYLDVLPSRWRALLHRLAQKTQGLQRHDILQDTSLQTDLRADFELANALLEEEHRLYQEGASLFLCNISSSSLSDCGATAPVSLLQGMLSCIAVKELAMSHWQAAVTSIPPDTMRVYCHVCVAHPFVQLSDVERACAFYSGQ
;
A
#
# COMPACT_ATOMS: atom_id res chain seq x y z
N MET A 1 -5.09 19.66 -17.12
CA MET A 1 -5.40 19.62 -15.68
C MET A 1 -4.63 20.73 -14.97
N SER A 2 -5.21 21.34 -13.93
CA SER A 2 -4.59 22.45 -13.20
C SER A 2 -3.63 21.97 -12.12
N ASP A 3 -2.61 22.78 -11.81
CA ASP A 3 -1.66 22.49 -10.73
C ASP A 3 -2.28 22.51 -9.34
N THR A 4 -3.39 23.24 -9.17
CA THR A 4 -4.23 23.14 -7.98
C THR A 4 -4.77 21.72 -7.79
N ALA A 5 -5.32 21.09 -8.83
CA ALA A 5 -5.87 19.74 -8.73
C ALA A 5 -4.78 18.69 -8.40
N ARG A 6 -3.58 18.84 -8.97
CA ARG A 6 -2.42 18.00 -8.65
C ARG A 6 -2.00 18.11 -7.18
N ARG A 7 -1.95 19.34 -6.64
CA ARG A 7 -1.63 19.58 -5.23
C ARG A 7 -2.69 19.05 -4.28
N THR A 8 -3.98 19.20 -4.64
CA THR A 8 -5.09 18.61 -3.89
C THR A 8 -4.95 17.09 -3.81
N TYR A 9 -4.70 16.42 -4.93
CA TYR A 9 -4.43 14.98 -4.94
C TYR A 9 -3.27 14.61 -4.01
N LEU A 10 -2.12 15.27 -4.14
CA LEU A 10 -0.94 14.95 -3.34
C LEU A 10 -1.22 15.10 -1.83
N ARG A 11 -1.87 16.18 -1.41
CA ARG A 11 -2.14 16.42 0.03
C ARG A 11 -3.23 15.51 0.58
N GLU A 12 -4.37 15.43 -0.09
CA GLU A 12 -5.54 14.75 0.44
C GLU A 12 -5.50 13.25 0.16
N ARG A 13 -5.18 12.87 -1.08
CA ARG A 13 -5.22 11.46 -1.51
C ARG A 13 -3.95 10.73 -1.09
N VAL A 14 -2.78 11.33 -1.27
CA VAL A 14 -1.51 10.69 -0.87
C VAL A 14 -1.17 10.98 0.60
N GLY A 15 -1.14 12.26 1.00
CA GLY A 15 -0.81 12.65 2.37
C GLY A 15 -1.78 12.08 3.39
N GLN A 16 -3.05 12.50 3.35
CA GLN A 16 -4.01 12.09 4.38
C GLN A 16 -4.49 10.65 4.20
N HIS A 17 -4.88 10.26 2.98
CA HIS A 17 -5.51 8.95 2.81
C HIS A 17 -4.50 7.80 2.71
N TYR A 18 -3.50 7.90 1.85
CA TYR A 18 -2.49 6.85 1.68
C TYR A 18 -1.53 6.74 2.88
N LEU A 19 -1.02 7.85 3.42
CA LEU A 19 -0.03 7.80 4.51
C LEU A 19 -0.61 7.78 5.91
N ASP A 20 -1.84 8.25 6.15
CA ASP A 20 -2.45 8.21 7.49
C ASP A 20 -3.56 7.15 7.61
N VAL A 21 -4.56 7.17 6.72
CA VAL A 21 -5.75 6.31 6.84
C VAL A 21 -5.43 4.85 6.53
N LEU A 22 -4.83 4.55 5.38
CA LEU A 22 -4.58 3.17 4.95
C LEU A 22 -3.69 2.37 5.94
N PRO A 23 -2.57 2.89 6.48
CA PRO A 23 -1.79 2.14 7.46
C PRO A 23 -2.59 1.78 8.72
N SER A 24 -3.56 2.60 9.14
CA SER A 24 -4.43 2.27 10.28
C SER A 24 -5.35 1.09 9.99
N ARG A 25 -5.93 1.04 8.78
CA ARG A 25 -6.76 -0.07 8.31
C ARG A 25 -5.96 -1.36 8.18
N TRP A 26 -4.74 -1.26 7.63
CA TRP A 26 -3.79 -2.37 7.57
C TRP A 26 -3.46 -2.91 8.96
N ARG A 27 -3.08 -2.06 9.92
CA ARG A 27 -2.77 -2.52 11.29
C ARG A 27 -3.92 -3.31 11.91
N ALA A 28 -5.15 -2.82 11.79
CA ALA A 28 -6.33 -3.48 12.32
C ALA A 28 -6.56 -4.85 11.67
N LEU A 29 -6.41 -4.96 10.35
CA LEU A 29 -6.56 -6.21 9.61
C LEU A 29 -5.43 -7.20 9.92
N LEU A 30 -4.18 -6.77 9.87
CA LEU A 30 -2.99 -7.61 10.07
C LEU A 30 -2.98 -8.24 11.46
N HIS A 31 -3.44 -7.52 12.48
CA HIS A 31 -3.62 -8.06 13.81
C HIS A 31 -4.61 -9.24 13.83
N ARG A 32 -5.77 -9.09 13.17
CA ARG A 32 -6.76 -10.18 13.06
C ARG A 32 -6.24 -11.37 12.27
N LEU A 33 -5.58 -11.11 11.12
CA LEU A 33 -4.95 -12.15 10.30
C LEU A 33 -3.92 -12.94 11.10
N ALA A 34 -3.04 -12.28 11.84
CA ALA A 34 -2.04 -12.93 12.68
C ALA A 34 -2.68 -13.79 13.78
N GLN A 35 -3.67 -13.26 14.49
CA GLN A 35 -4.38 -13.99 15.55
C GLN A 35 -5.10 -15.22 15.01
N LYS A 36 -5.86 -15.08 13.93
CA LYS A 36 -6.61 -16.19 13.31
C LYS A 36 -5.69 -17.23 12.70
N THR A 37 -4.59 -16.81 12.05
CA THR A 37 -3.58 -17.73 11.50
C THR A 37 -2.95 -18.56 12.63
N GLN A 38 -2.52 -17.93 13.71
CA GLN A 38 -1.96 -18.65 14.87
C GLN A 38 -3.00 -19.54 15.55
N GLY A 39 -4.26 -19.10 15.64
CA GLY A 39 -5.36 -19.90 16.13
C GLY A 39 -5.54 -21.19 15.33
N LEU A 40 -5.56 -21.06 13.99
CA LEU A 40 -5.67 -22.18 13.07
C LEU A 40 -4.45 -23.13 13.19
N GLN A 41 -3.23 -22.60 13.28
CA GLN A 41 -2.02 -23.42 13.41
C GLN A 41 -1.92 -24.20 14.74
N ARG A 42 -2.61 -23.74 15.80
CA ARG A 42 -2.61 -24.39 17.11
C ARG A 42 -3.68 -25.48 17.25
N HIS A 43 -4.74 -25.44 16.46
CA HIS A 43 -5.85 -26.39 16.54
C HIS A 43 -5.75 -27.37 15.37
N ASP A 44 -5.74 -28.67 15.64
CA ASP A 44 -5.60 -29.69 14.60
C ASP A 44 -6.67 -29.52 13.48
N ILE A 45 -6.20 -29.31 12.25
CA ILE A 45 -6.71 -28.34 11.27
C ILE A 45 -7.97 -28.76 10.47
N LEU A 46 -8.70 -29.82 10.84
CA LEU A 46 -9.76 -30.34 9.95
C LEU A 46 -11.21 -29.93 10.25
N GLN A 47 -11.52 -29.22 11.35
CA GLN A 47 -12.93 -29.05 11.76
C GLN A 47 -13.44 -27.63 12.01
N ASP A 48 -12.58 -26.60 12.13
CA ASP A 48 -13.08 -25.24 12.37
C ASP A 48 -13.35 -24.48 11.06
N THR A 49 -14.42 -24.89 10.37
CA THR A 49 -14.92 -24.26 9.15
C THR A 49 -15.24 -22.78 9.35
N SER A 50 -15.57 -22.36 10.58
CA SER A 50 -15.87 -20.96 10.90
C SER A 50 -14.60 -20.11 10.84
N LEU A 51 -13.52 -20.58 11.48
CA LEU A 51 -12.23 -19.89 11.48
C LEU A 51 -11.62 -19.77 10.09
N GLN A 52 -11.75 -20.81 9.25
CA GLN A 52 -11.26 -20.78 7.87
C GLN A 52 -12.04 -19.77 7.00
N THR A 53 -13.37 -19.69 7.18
CA THR A 53 -14.21 -18.70 6.50
C THR A 53 -13.82 -17.28 6.92
N ASP A 54 -13.68 -17.06 8.21
CA ASP A 54 -13.29 -15.78 8.80
C ASP A 54 -11.91 -15.31 8.37
N LEU A 55 -10.97 -16.24 8.19
CA LEU A 55 -9.62 -15.96 7.70
C LEU A 55 -9.63 -15.61 6.21
N ARG A 56 -10.45 -16.30 5.41
CA ARG A 56 -10.64 -15.98 3.99
C ARG A 56 -11.21 -14.58 3.81
N ALA A 57 -12.23 -14.21 4.59
CA ALA A 57 -12.82 -12.87 4.57
C ALA A 57 -11.78 -11.78 4.91
N ASP A 58 -10.87 -12.03 5.86
CA ASP A 58 -9.79 -11.10 6.17
C ASP A 58 -8.78 -10.98 5.00
N PHE A 59 -8.47 -12.05 4.28
CA PHE A 59 -7.65 -11.96 3.05
C PHE A 59 -8.36 -11.24 1.90
N GLU A 60 -9.67 -11.40 1.76
CA GLU A 60 -10.47 -10.62 0.81
C GLU A 60 -10.43 -9.12 1.17
N LEU A 61 -10.48 -8.77 2.45
CA LEU A 61 -10.28 -7.39 2.89
C LEU A 61 -8.86 -6.89 2.59
N ALA A 62 -7.84 -7.73 2.71
CA ALA A 62 -6.47 -7.37 2.34
C ALA A 62 -6.37 -7.03 0.85
N ASN A 63 -7.01 -7.82 0.00
CA ASN A 63 -7.10 -7.56 -1.44
C ASN A 63 -7.84 -6.25 -1.75
N ALA A 64 -8.93 -5.97 -1.02
CA ALA A 64 -9.66 -4.71 -1.17
C ALA A 64 -8.81 -3.47 -0.78
N LEU A 65 -7.99 -3.58 0.27
CA LEU A 65 -7.04 -2.52 0.64
C LEU A 65 -5.94 -2.35 -0.40
N LEU A 66 -5.41 -3.44 -0.95
CA LEU A 66 -4.44 -3.39 -2.06
C LEU A 66 -5.04 -2.72 -3.31
N GLU A 67 -6.29 -3.04 -3.65
CA GLU A 67 -7.00 -2.42 -4.76
C GLU A 67 -7.25 -0.91 -4.51
N GLU A 68 -7.52 -0.51 -3.26
CA GLU A 68 -7.61 0.90 -2.88
C GLU A 68 -6.26 1.63 -3.09
N GLU A 69 -5.14 1.02 -2.69
CA GLU A 69 -3.80 1.57 -2.94
C GLU A 69 -3.46 1.65 -4.43
N HIS A 70 -3.78 0.61 -5.21
CA HIS A 70 -3.63 0.62 -6.66
C HIS A 70 -4.45 1.71 -7.32
N ARG A 71 -5.69 1.94 -6.89
CA ARG A 71 -6.52 3.04 -7.41
C ARG A 71 -5.90 4.40 -7.14
N LEU A 72 -5.35 4.61 -5.94
CA LEU A 72 -4.63 5.85 -5.62
C LEU A 72 -3.40 6.02 -6.52
N TYR A 73 -2.61 4.96 -6.71
CA TYR A 73 -1.47 4.97 -7.63
C TYR A 73 -1.90 5.27 -9.07
N GLN A 74 -2.93 4.60 -9.59
CA GLN A 74 -3.44 4.79 -10.96
C GLN A 74 -4.00 6.21 -11.17
N GLU A 75 -4.71 6.73 -10.17
CA GLU A 75 -5.15 8.13 -10.13
C GLU A 75 -3.93 9.03 -10.31
N GLY A 76 -2.91 8.91 -9.46
CA GLY A 76 -1.69 9.71 -9.57
C GLY A 76 -0.92 9.52 -10.89
N ALA A 77 -0.81 8.29 -11.38
CA ALA A 77 -0.18 7.98 -12.67
C ALA A 77 -0.88 8.73 -13.81
N SER A 78 -2.21 8.78 -13.81
CA SER A 78 -2.97 9.54 -14.80
C SER A 78 -2.73 11.05 -14.72
N LEU A 79 -2.47 11.58 -13.50
CA LEU A 79 -2.22 13.01 -13.26
C LEU A 79 -0.82 13.46 -13.70
N PHE A 80 0.17 12.58 -13.55
CA PHE A 80 1.57 12.93 -13.62
C PHE A 80 2.31 12.31 -14.81
N LEU A 81 1.90 11.15 -15.31
CA LEU A 81 2.62 10.43 -16.37
C LEU A 81 2.04 10.65 -17.77
N CYS A 82 0.75 10.99 -17.91
CA CYS A 82 0.09 11.11 -19.22
C CYS A 82 0.63 12.25 -20.13
N ASN A 83 1.39 13.21 -19.59
CA ASN A 83 1.90 14.36 -20.34
C ASN A 83 3.45 14.46 -20.36
N ILE A 84 4.16 13.42 -19.94
CA ILE A 84 5.63 13.43 -19.98
C ILE A 84 6.06 13.19 -21.42
N SER A 85 6.36 14.27 -22.14
CA SER A 85 7.13 14.20 -23.39
C SER A 85 8.51 13.64 -23.06
N SER A 86 8.99 12.68 -23.85
CA SER A 86 10.31 12.05 -23.70
C SER A 86 11.49 13.04 -23.71
N SER A 87 11.26 14.31 -24.11
CA SER A 87 12.23 15.39 -24.09
C SER A 87 12.35 16.18 -22.78
N SER A 88 11.44 16.03 -21.81
CA SER A 88 11.42 16.83 -20.56
C SER A 88 11.88 16.08 -19.31
N LEU A 89 12.31 14.82 -19.46
CA LEU A 89 12.84 14.00 -18.36
C LEU A 89 14.26 14.41 -17.91
N SER A 90 14.90 15.33 -18.62
CA SER A 90 16.21 15.87 -18.25
C SER A 90 16.14 16.93 -17.15
N ASP A 91 14.96 17.50 -16.87
CA ASP A 91 14.79 18.48 -15.80
C ASP A 91 14.50 17.79 -14.47
N CYS A 92 15.49 17.89 -13.57
CA CYS A 92 15.54 17.32 -12.23
C CYS A 92 14.26 17.52 -11.38
N GLY A 93 13.40 18.49 -11.71
CA GLY A 93 12.14 18.78 -11.00
C GLY A 93 10.97 17.86 -11.32
N ALA A 94 10.84 17.33 -12.55
CA ALA A 94 9.76 16.40 -12.92
C ALA A 94 9.91 15.01 -12.27
N THR A 95 11.03 14.79 -11.57
CA THR A 95 11.37 13.51 -10.94
C THR A 95 10.60 13.28 -9.64
N ALA A 96 10.26 14.31 -8.86
CA ALA A 96 9.70 14.09 -7.52
C ALA A 96 8.33 13.39 -7.50
N PRO A 97 7.32 13.79 -8.32
CA PRO A 97 6.06 13.07 -8.41
C PRO A 97 6.23 11.67 -9.00
N VAL A 98 7.17 11.49 -9.94
CA VAL A 98 7.46 10.18 -10.56
C VAL A 98 8.11 9.23 -9.55
N SER A 99 9.10 9.70 -8.78
CA SER A 99 9.73 8.93 -7.71
C SER A 99 8.75 8.57 -6.60
N LEU A 100 7.84 9.48 -6.25
CA LEU A 100 6.75 9.22 -5.31
C LEU A 100 5.86 8.06 -5.79
N LEU A 101 5.41 8.12 -7.04
CA LEU A 101 4.60 7.05 -7.65
C LEU A 101 5.35 5.72 -7.72
N GLN A 102 6.65 5.75 -8.04
CA GLN A 102 7.49 4.55 -8.02
C GLN A 102 7.64 3.97 -6.61
N GLY A 103 7.77 4.82 -5.60
CA GLY A 103 7.78 4.42 -4.19
C GLY A 103 6.46 3.77 -3.76
N MET A 104 5.33 4.36 -4.16
CA MET A 104 4.00 3.79 -3.91
C MET A 104 3.85 2.41 -4.55
N LEU A 105 4.19 2.28 -5.84
CA LEU A 105 4.12 0.99 -6.55
C LEU A 105 5.03 -0.07 -5.91
N SER A 106 6.23 0.34 -5.48
CA SER A 106 7.15 -0.57 -4.78
C SER A 106 6.57 -1.05 -3.45
N CYS A 107 5.93 -0.16 -2.68
CA CYS A 107 5.25 -0.55 -1.44
C CYS A 107 4.09 -1.52 -1.72
N ILE A 108 3.29 -1.26 -2.74
CA ILE A 108 2.17 -2.12 -3.14
C ILE A 108 2.67 -3.52 -3.53
N ALA A 109 3.66 -3.61 -4.41
CA ALA A 109 4.21 -4.89 -4.87
C ALA A 109 4.74 -5.76 -3.72
N VAL A 110 5.39 -5.14 -2.73
CA VAL A 110 5.88 -5.87 -1.56
C VAL A 110 4.71 -6.35 -0.69
N LYS A 111 3.65 -5.56 -0.51
CA LYS A 111 2.43 -5.97 0.21
C LYS A 111 1.74 -7.13 -0.49
N GLU A 112 1.61 -7.09 -1.82
CA GLU A 112 1.02 -8.17 -2.62
C GLU A 112 1.79 -9.47 -2.44
N LEU A 113 3.13 -9.42 -2.53
CA LEU A 113 3.98 -10.59 -2.31
C LEU A 113 3.79 -11.17 -0.90
N ALA A 114 3.77 -10.31 0.13
CA ALA A 114 3.59 -10.72 1.50
C ALA A 114 2.21 -11.37 1.75
N MET A 115 1.13 -10.76 1.24
CA MET A 115 -0.23 -11.28 1.40
C MET A 115 -0.44 -12.57 0.63
N SER A 116 0.04 -12.65 -0.61
CA SER A 116 -0.04 -13.86 -1.44
C SER A 116 0.70 -15.03 -0.79
N HIS A 117 1.93 -14.82 -0.33
CA HIS A 117 2.69 -15.85 0.35
C HIS A 117 2.02 -16.27 1.67
N TRP A 118 1.56 -15.32 2.48
CA TRP A 118 0.86 -15.64 3.72
C TRP A 118 -0.39 -16.47 3.46
N GLN A 119 -1.24 -16.07 2.51
CA GLN A 119 -2.45 -16.81 2.17
C GLN A 119 -2.14 -18.25 1.71
N ALA A 120 -1.09 -18.43 0.90
CA ALA A 120 -0.68 -19.75 0.42
C ALA A 120 -0.07 -20.63 1.52
N ALA A 121 0.61 -20.03 2.50
CA ALA A 121 1.34 -20.73 3.56
C ALA A 121 0.62 -20.67 4.92
N VAL A 122 -0.69 -20.45 4.97
CA VAL A 122 -1.41 -20.14 6.20
C VAL A 122 -1.23 -21.19 7.32
N THR A 123 -1.10 -22.47 6.95
CA THR A 123 -0.94 -23.58 7.90
C THR A 123 0.51 -23.80 8.37
N SER A 124 1.49 -23.20 7.69
CA SER A 124 2.92 -23.47 7.91
C SER A 124 3.78 -22.22 8.10
N ILE A 125 3.22 -21.02 7.89
CA ILE A 125 3.95 -19.77 7.98
C ILE A 125 4.47 -19.54 9.41
N PRO A 126 5.78 -19.30 9.60
CA PRO A 126 6.34 -19.04 10.91
C PRO A 126 5.83 -17.72 11.51
N PRO A 127 5.70 -17.63 12.86
CA PRO A 127 5.34 -16.38 13.53
C PRO A 127 6.26 -15.20 13.22
N ASP A 128 7.56 -15.44 13.06
CA ASP A 128 8.53 -14.38 12.74
C ASP A 128 8.30 -13.82 11.33
N THR A 129 7.98 -14.68 10.37
CA THR A 129 7.61 -14.25 9.01
C THR A 129 6.34 -13.40 9.01
N MET A 130 5.31 -13.80 9.78
CA MET A 130 4.10 -12.98 9.94
C MET A 130 4.42 -11.60 10.54
N ARG A 131 5.31 -11.51 11.53
CA ARG A 131 5.71 -10.21 12.10
C ARG A 131 6.40 -9.33 11.06
N VAL A 132 7.27 -9.89 10.22
CA VAL A 132 7.90 -9.17 9.12
C VAL A 132 6.85 -8.66 8.13
N TYR A 133 5.89 -9.51 7.74
CA TYR A 133 4.81 -9.10 6.84
C TYR A 133 3.93 -8.00 7.44
N CYS A 134 3.57 -8.12 8.72
CA CYS A 134 2.84 -7.06 9.41
C CYS A 134 3.60 -5.74 9.40
N HIS A 135 4.93 -5.77 9.62
CA HIS A 135 5.75 -4.57 9.59
C HIS A 135 5.79 -3.96 8.18
N VAL A 136 6.06 -4.78 7.17
CA VAL A 136 6.21 -4.35 5.78
C VAL A 136 4.90 -3.80 5.18
N CYS A 137 3.75 -4.30 5.61
CA CYS A 137 2.46 -3.78 5.17
C CYS A 137 2.08 -2.42 5.79
N VAL A 138 2.82 -1.97 6.81
CA VAL A 138 2.51 -0.74 7.56
C VAL A 138 3.62 0.30 7.40
N ALA A 139 4.87 -0.14 7.44
CA ALA A 139 6.01 0.69 7.09
C ALA A 139 5.89 0.99 5.60
N HIS A 140 5.79 2.27 5.24
CA HIS A 140 5.87 2.73 3.86
C HIS A 140 7.32 3.19 3.62
N PRO A 141 8.31 2.27 3.51
CA PRO A 141 9.72 2.65 3.53
C PRO A 141 10.13 3.54 2.34
N PHE A 142 9.38 3.48 1.25
CA PHE A 142 9.67 4.19 0.00
C PHE A 142 8.81 5.44 -0.20
N VAL A 143 7.94 5.78 0.76
CA VAL A 143 7.07 6.95 0.66
C VAL A 143 6.97 7.65 2.01
N GLN A 144 7.42 8.90 2.06
CA GLN A 144 7.31 9.74 3.25
C GLN A 144 6.49 11.00 2.98
N LEU A 145 5.99 11.62 4.05
CA LEU A 145 5.27 12.89 3.96
C LEU A 145 6.13 13.98 3.30
N SER A 146 7.44 13.97 3.55
CA SER A 146 8.41 14.87 2.93
C SER A 146 8.49 14.72 1.40
N ASP A 147 8.24 13.52 0.87
CA ASP A 147 8.19 13.30 -0.58
C ASP A 147 6.92 13.90 -1.18
N VAL A 148 5.79 13.85 -0.44
CA VAL A 148 4.54 14.53 -0.81
C VAL A 148 4.72 16.04 -0.81
N GLU A 149 5.37 16.59 0.21
CA GLU A 149 5.69 18.02 0.30
C GLU A 149 6.58 18.49 -0.86
N ARG A 150 7.63 17.70 -1.18
CA ARG A 150 8.52 17.97 -2.31
C ARG A 150 7.77 17.94 -3.64
N ALA A 151 6.89 16.96 -3.85
CA ALA A 151 6.04 16.89 -5.03
C ALA A 151 5.06 18.07 -5.11
N CYS A 152 4.50 18.52 -3.98
CA CYS A 152 3.62 19.70 -3.93
C CYS A 152 4.35 21.01 -4.27
N ALA A 153 5.60 21.15 -3.82
CA ALA A 153 6.41 22.34 -4.07
C ALA A 153 6.68 22.55 -5.56
N PHE A 154 6.86 21.46 -6.32
CA PHE A 154 7.04 21.51 -7.78
C PHE A 154 5.88 22.23 -8.49
N TYR A 155 4.65 22.02 -8.02
CA TYR A 155 3.42 22.63 -8.57
C TYR A 155 3.04 23.96 -7.91
N SER A 156 3.93 24.54 -7.11
CA SER A 156 3.70 25.83 -6.44
C SER A 156 4.61 26.96 -6.96
N GLY A 157 5.62 26.63 -7.78
CA GLY A 157 6.61 27.57 -8.32
C GLY A 157 6.50 27.85 -9.83
N GLN A 158 5.41 27.44 -10.48
CA GLN A 158 5.03 27.79 -11.85
C GLN A 158 3.73 28.61 -11.82
#